data_AF-A0A2E7T793-F1
#
_entry.id   AF-A0A2E7T793-F1
#
_cell.length_a   1.000
_cell.length_b   1.000
_cell.length_c   1.000
_cell.angle_alpha   90.00
_cell.angle_beta   90.00
_cell.angle_gamma   90.00
#
_symmetry.space_group_name_H-M   'P 1'
#
loop_
_entity.id
_entity.type
_entity.pdbx_description
1 polymer ?
#
loop_
_entity_poly.entity_id
_entity_poly.type
_entity_poly.pdbx_seq_one_letter_code
_entity_poly.pdbx_strand_id
1 'polypeptide(L)'
;MVDRARGIGPEYQQSKQQWDGIFEQEWTVMEERLNAGIGLDTIDELRIKNQFGEDFFEKQMNDLIAAEVHQVATEFEEVDIGDGKLLPYVYYEDFMMLSNQGIFRLEEFLLDKSRKWEKKIMEDIGAYGYQKVGYVEIFEEVVLHVTRAT
;
A
#
# COMPACT_ATOMS: atom_id res chain seq x y z
N MET A 1 36.72 -23.96 -16.49
CA MET A 1 36.03 -22.93 -17.32
C MET A 1 35.27 -23.49 -18.53
N VAL A 2 35.22 -24.82 -18.75
CA VAL A 2 34.63 -25.42 -19.97
C VAL A 2 33.17 -25.86 -19.79
N ASP A 3 32.67 -25.98 -18.56
CA ASP A 3 31.34 -26.54 -18.30
C ASP A 3 30.15 -25.58 -18.48
N ARG A 4 30.36 -24.25 -18.42
CA ARG A 4 29.26 -23.29 -18.64
C ARG A 4 28.80 -23.21 -20.09
N ALA A 5 29.69 -23.55 -21.04
CA ALA A 5 29.39 -23.49 -22.47
C ALA A 5 28.54 -24.67 -22.97
N ARG A 6 28.40 -25.75 -22.18
CA ARG A 6 27.59 -26.92 -22.55
C ARG A 6 26.09 -26.76 -22.27
N GLY A 7 25.72 -25.80 -21.41
CA GLY A 7 24.31 -25.55 -21.06
C GLY A 7 23.58 -24.61 -22.02
N ILE A 8 24.33 -23.89 -22.86
CA ILE A 8 23.77 -22.92 -23.80
C ILE A 8 23.92 -23.52 -25.20
N GLY A 9 22.79 -23.80 -25.87
CA GLY A 9 22.78 -24.48 -27.15
C GLY A 9 23.39 -23.65 -28.30
N PRO A 10 23.74 -24.29 -29.42
CA PRO A 10 24.39 -23.65 -30.58
C PRO A 10 23.59 -22.46 -31.16
N GLU A 11 22.27 -22.43 -30.95
CA GLU A 11 21.36 -21.33 -31.29
C GLU A 11 21.70 -20.00 -30.63
N TYR A 12 22.29 -19.99 -29.42
CA TYR A 12 22.73 -18.76 -28.78
C TYR A 12 23.95 -18.17 -29.47
N GLN A 13 24.86 -19.02 -29.96
CA GLN A 13 26.07 -18.54 -30.63
C GLN A 13 25.78 -17.98 -32.02
N GLN A 14 24.74 -18.49 -32.70
CA GLN A 14 24.31 -17.99 -34.02
C GLN A 14 23.56 -16.66 -33.93
N SER A 15 22.85 -16.41 -32.84
CA SER A 15 21.95 -15.25 -32.70
C SER A 15 22.19 -14.47 -31.41
N LYS A 16 23.46 -14.33 -31.01
CA LYS A 16 23.84 -13.83 -29.67
C LYS A 16 23.18 -12.51 -29.29
N GLN A 17 23.21 -11.50 -30.17
CA GLN A 17 22.60 -10.20 -29.88
C GLN A 17 21.09 -10.26 -29.68
N GLN A 18 20.41 -11.15 -30.39
CA GLN A 18 18.97 -11.34 -30.24
C GLN A 18 18.64 -11.99 -28.90
N TRP A 19 19.40 -13.00 -28.51
CA TRP A 19 19.24 -13.67 -27.21
C TRP A 19 19.63 -12.77 -26.05
N ASP A 20 20.72 -11.99 -26.16
CA ASP A 20 21.11 -11.02 -25.14
C ASP A 20 20.00 -9.98 -24.94
N GLY A 21 19.39 -9.49 -26.03
CA GLY A 21 18.24 -8.58 -25.95
C GLY A 21 16.99 -9.20 -25.34
N ILE A 22 16.69 -10.47 -25.67
CA ILE A 22 15.60 -11.22 -25.04
C ILE A 22 15.87 -11.39 -23.54
N PHE A 23 17.11 -11.72 -23.15
CA PHE A 23 17.46 -11.89 -21.75
C PHE A 23 17.39 -10.59 -20.96
N GLU A 24 17.84 -9.47 -21.52
CA GLU A 24 17.69 -8.16 -20.86
C GLU A 24 16.22 -7.79 -20.66
N GLN A 25 15.37 -8.03 -21.67
CA GLN A 25 13.93 -7.78 -21.56
C GLN A 25 13.26 -8.67 -20.52
N GLU A 26 13.53 -9.97 -20.56
CA GLU A 26 13.01 -10.93 -19.58
C GLU A 26 13.53 -10.62 -18.17
N TRP A 27 14.77 -10.16 -18.04
CA TRP A 27 15.35 -9.74 -16.76
C TRP A 27 14.64 -8.51 -16.20
N THR A 28 14.40 -7.48 -17.01
CA THR A 28 13.64 -6.29 -16.58
C THR A 28 12.23 -6.67 -16.13
N VAL A 29 11.55 -7.55 -16.87
CA VAL A 29 10.22 -8.05 -16.50
C VAL A 29 10.26 -8.84 -15.19
N MET A 30 11.32 -9.62 -14.95
CA MET A 30 11.50 -10.34 -13.69
C MET A 30 11.81 -9.39 -12.52
N GLU A 31 12.64 -8.36 -12.74
CA GLU A 31 12.96 -7.34 -11.75
C GLU A 31 11.72 -6.54 -11.33
N GLU A 32 10.89 -6.12 -12.29
CA GLU A 32 9.62 -5.43 -12.02
C GLU A 32 8.65 -6.32 -11.24
N ARG A 33 8.53 -7.60 -11.60
CA ARG A 33 7.68 -8.57 -10.90
C ARG A 33 8.15 -8.84 -9.48
N LEU A 34 9.46 -8.98 -9.27
CA LEU A 34 10.06 -9.18 -7.95
C LEU A 34 9.86 -7.95 -7.05
N ASN A 35 10.07 -6.74 -7.59
CA ASN A 35 9.83 -5.50 -6.85
C ASN A 35 8.35 -5.28 -6.53
N ALA A 36 7.43 -5.74 -7.39
CA ALA A 36 5.99 -5.67 -7.17
C ALA A 36 5.43 -6.81 -6.30
N GLY A 37 6.22 -7.84 -6.01
CA GLY A 37 5.77 -9.02 -5.26
C GLY A 37 4.76 -9.91 -6.02
N ILE A 38 4.68 -9.82 -7.35
CA ILE A 38 3.66 -10.52 -8.17
C ILE A 38 4.31 -11.72 -8.89
N GLY A 39 3.83 -12.95 -8.61
CA GLY A 39 4.15 -14.15 -9.39
C GLY A 39 5.21 -15.09 -8.80
N LEU A 40 5.35 -15.15 -7.48
CA LEU A 40 6.29 -16.05 -6.78
C LEU A 40 5.61 -17.34 -6.25
N ASP A 41 4.51 -17.75 -6.87
CA ASP A 41 3.47 -18.51 -6.16
C ASP A 41 3.71 -20.02 -5.97
N THR A 42 4.86 -20.62 -6.32
CA THR A 42 4.96 -22.10 -6.17
C THR A 42 6.29 -22.72 -5.73
N ILE A 43 7.47 -22.13 -5.95
CA ILE A 43 8.76 -22.73 -5.49
C ILE A 43 9.77 -21.66 -5.07
N ASP A 44 9.77 -20.50 -5.71
CA ASP A 44 10.76 -19.44 -5.47
C ASP A 44 10.49 -18.62 -4.19
N GLU A 45 9.23 -18.45 -3.77
CA GLU A 45 8.89 -17.80 -2.48
C GLU A 45 9.60 -18.48 -1.30
N LEU A 46 9.56 -19.81 -1.22
CA LEU A 46 10.17 -20.59 -0.13
C LEU A 46 11.70 -20.51 -0.13
N ARG A 47 12.32 -20.44 -1.31
CA ARG A 47 13.78 -20.40 -1.43
C ARG A 47 14.32 -18.99 -1.19
N ILE A 48 13.63 -17.98 -1.69
CA ILE A 48 13.99 -16.57 -1.53
C ILE A 48 13.68 -16.09 -0.09
N LYS A 49 12.54 -16.48 0.51
CA LYS A 49 12.24 -16.24 1.94
C LYS A 49 13.29 -16.88 2.86
N ASN A 50 13.76 -18.09 2.56
CA ASN A 50 14.83 -18.74 3.33
C ASN A 50 16.22 -18.08 3.17
N GLN A 51 16.47 -17.39 2.04
CA GLN A 51 17.80 -16.83 1.74
C GLN A 51 17.95 -15.36 2.16
N PHE A 52 16.85 -14.59 2.10
CA PHE A 52 16.83 -13.17 2.49
C PHE A 52 16.12 -12.91 3.83
N GLY A 53 15.39 -13.89 4.36
CA GLY A 53 14.56 -13.76 5.56
C GLY A 53 13.19 -13.18 5.26
N GLU A 54 12.16 -13.60 6.01
CA GLU A 54 10.79 -13.03 5.93
C GLU A 54 10.81 -11.51 6.18
N ASP A 55 11.69 -11.05 7.08
CA ASP A 55 11.88 -9.64 7.44
C ASP A 55 12.25 -8.73 6.26
N PHE A 56 12.96 -9.24 5.24
CA PHE A 56 13.39 -8.43 4.09
C PHE A 56 12.21 -8.01 3.22
N PHE A 57 11.32 -8.96 2.94
CA PHE A 57 10.11 -8.71 2.14
C PHE A 57 9.06 -7.96 2.94
N GLU A 58 8.87 -8.30 4.21
CA GLU A 58 7.98 -7.53 5.08
C GLU A 58 8.40 -6.07 5.18
N LYS A 59 9.71 -5.79 5.33
CA LYS A 59 10.20 -4.42 5.38
C LYS A 59 9.99 -3.69 4.06
N GLN A 60 10.37 -4.29 2.93
CA GLN A 60 10.23 -3.62 1.62
C GLN A 60 8.76 -3.38 1.26
N MET A 61 7.89 -4.35 1.57
CA MET A 61 6.45 -4.23 1.38
C MET A 61 5.85 -3.20 2.33
N ASN A 62 6.27 -3.18 3.62
CA ASN A 62 5.84 -2.15 4.57
C ASN A 62 6.31 -0.76 4.17
N ASP A 63 7.51 -0.63 3.62
CA ASP A 63 8.05 0.65 3.14
C ASP A 63 7.27 1.14 1.90
N LEU A 64 6.91 0.24 0.98
CA LEU A 64 6.05 0.54 -0.17
C LEU A 64 4.64 0.95 0.27
N ILE A 65 4.01 0.17 1.16
CA ILE A 65 2.69 0.48 1.74
C ILE A 65 2.75 1.80 2.50
N ALA A 66 3.80 2.06 3.28
CA ALA A 66 3.97 3.31 4.01
C ALA A 66 4.12 4.51 3.07
N ALA A 67 4.83 4.34 1.94
CA ALA A 67 4.94 5.38 0.91
C ALA A 67 3.59 5.67 0.24
N GLU A 68 2.81 4.63 -0.08
CA GLU A 68 1.47 4.76 -0.66
C GLU A 68 0.48 5.41 0.32
N VAL A 69 0.47 4.96 1.58
CA VAL A 69 -0.28 5.57 2.68
C VAL A 69 0.06 7.05 2.83
N HIS A 70 1.35 7.40 2.76
CA HIS A 70 1.79 8.79 2.89
C HIS A 70 1.32 9.66 1.72
N GLN A 71 1.35 9.14 0.50
CA GLN A 71 0.80 9.82 -0.67
C GLN A 71 -0.70 10.09 -0.50
N VAL A 72 -1.48 9.06 -0.15
CA VAL A 72 -2.93 9.19 0.08
C VAL A 72 -3.22 10.14 1.24
N ALA A 73 -2.44 10.10 2.32
CA ALA A 73 -2.58 11.02 3.44
C ALA A 73 -2.32 12.48 3.04
N THR A 74 -1.38 12.73 2.12
CA THR A 74 -1.03 14.05 1.59
C THR A 74 -2.10 14.59 0.62
N GLU A 75 -2.94 13.72 0.06
CA GLU A 75 -4.04 14.12 -0.85
C GLU A 75 -5.26 14.68 -0.11
N PHE A 76 -5.43 14.38 1.19
CA PHE A 76 -6.53 14.92 1.96
C PHE A 76 -6.30 16.40 2.29
N GLU A 77 -7.37 17.19 2.19
CA GLU A 77 -7.33 18.58 2.63
C GLU A 77 -7.15 18.64 4.16
N GLU A 78 -6.14 19.35 4.63
CA GLU A 78 -5.94 19.57 6.06
C GLU A 78 -6.78 20.76 6.54
N VAL A 79 -7.47 20.57 7.67
CA VAL A 79 -8.34 21.59 8.25
C VAL A 79 -7.94 21.88 9.69
N ASP A 80 -7.91 23.17 10.04
CA ASP A 80 -7.66 23.63 11.41
C ASP A 80 -8.90 23.45 12.28
N ILE A 81 -8.75 22.68 13.37
CA ILE A 81 -9.83 22.43 14.33
C ILE A 81 -9.97 23.53 15.40
N GLY A 82 -9.22 24.63 15.30
CA GLY A 82 -9.32 25.81 16.19
C GLY A 82 -8.27 25.86 17.29
N ASP A 83 -7.61 24.74 17.59
CA ASP A 83 -6.49 24.65 18.56
C ASP A 83 -5.11 24.78 17.87
N GLY A 84 -5.07 25.18 16.60
CA GLY A 84 -3.85 25.23 15.78
C GLY A 84 -3.37 23.85 15.32
N LYS A 85 -4.23 22.83 15.45
CA LYS A 85 -3.99 21.46 14.99
C LYS A 85 -4.64 21.28 13.63
N LEU A 86 -3.84 20.91 12.64
CA LEU A 86 -4.31 20.55 11.31
C LEU A 86 -4.61 19.04 11.30
N LEU A 87 -5.82 18.68 10.85
CA LEU A 87 -6.22 17.29 10.68
C LEU A 87 -6.73 17.03 9.26
N PRO A 88 -6.44 15.86 8.67
CA PRO A 88 -6.98 15.47 7.38
C PRO A 88 -8.51 15.41 7.40
N TYR A 89 -9.14 16.02 6.40
CA TYR A 89 -10.58 15.90 6.11
C TYR A 89 -10.84 14.73 5.16
N VAL A 90 -11.58 13.74 5.63
CA VAL A 90 -11.81 12.48 4.94
C VAL A 90 -13.29 12.28 4.71
N TYR A 91 -13.68 12.01 3.46
CA TYR A 91 -15.04 11.58 3.16
C TYR A 91 -15.24 10.12 3.57
N TYR A 92 -16.44 9.80 4.07
CA TYR A 92 -16.75 8.41 4.45
C TYR A 92 -16.54 7.40 3.31
N GLU A 93 -16.74 7.80 2.04
CA GLU A 93 -16.55 6.90 0.90
C GLU A 93 -15.08 6.57 0.68
N ASP A 94 -14.19 7.55 0.82
CA ASP A 94 -12.74 7.36 0.76
C ASP A 94 -12.26 6.51 1.95
N PHE A 95 -12.76 6.79 3.15
CA PHE A 95 -12.48 5.97 4.33
C PHE A 95 -12.80 4.49 4.06
N MET A 96 -14.00 4.19 3.57
CA MET A 96 -14.41 2.82 3.27
C MET A 96 -13.57 2.21 2.15
N MET A 97 -13.33 2.94 1.07
CA MET A 97 -12.54 2.47 -0.07
C MET A 97 -11.12 2.09 0.36
N LEU A 98 -10.42 3.00 1.05
CA LEU A 98 -9.04 2.82 1.49
C LEU A 98 -8.92 1.79 2.60
N SER A 99 -9.90 1.72 3.51
CA SER A 99 -9.93 0.71 4.58
C SER A 99 -10.14 -0.70 4.03
N ASN A 100 -11.04 -0.85 3.05
CA ASN A 100 -11.25 -2.13 2.36
C ASN A 100 -9.98 -2.62 1.63
N GLN A 101 -9.16 -1.70 1.13
CA GLN A 101 -7.87 -2.00 0.48
C GLN A 101 -6.74 -2.25 1.49
N GLY A 102 -6.95 -1.99 2.78
CA GLY A 102 -5.93 -2.16 3.83
C GLY A 102 -4.84 -1.07 3.84
N ILE A 103 -5.06 0.03 3.12
CA ILE A 103 -4.13 1.16 2.98
C ILE A 103 -4.56 2.40 3.78
N PHE A 104 -5.74 2.38 4.43
CA PHE A 104 -6.11 3.45 5.35
C PHE A 104 -5.41 3.29 6.70
N ARG A 105 -4.53 4.23 7.07
CA ARG A 105 -3.72 4.16 8.30
C ARG A 105 -3.56 5.50 9.03
N LEU A 106 -4.44 6.46 8.78
CA LEU A 106 -4.44 7.70 9.55
C LEU A 106 -4.70 7.38 11.03
N GLU A 107 -3.95 8.00 11.93
CA GLU A 107 -4.12 7.83 13.38
C GLU A 107 -5.26 8.71 13.93
N GLU A 108 -5.48 9.85 13.30
CA GLU A 108 -6.48 10.85 13.70
C GLU A 108 -6.90 11.66 12.47
N PHE A 109 -8.21 11.84 12.29
CA PHE A 109 -8.78 12.54 11.14
C PHE A 109 -10.19 13.05 11.42
N LEU A 110 -10.66 13.91 10.54
CA LEU A 110 -12.04 14.41 10.51
C LEU A 110 -12.81 13.63 9.46
N LEU A 111 -13.96 13.08 9.83
CA LEU A 111 -14.78 12.25 8.96
C LEU A 111 -16.09 12.94 8.62
N ASP A 112 -16.27 13.21 7.33
CA ASP A 112 -17.54 13.64 6.77
C ASP A 112 -18.49 12.45 6.62
N LYS A 113 -19.51 12.44 7.48
CA LYS A 113 -20.59 11.44 7.47
C LYS A 113 -21.58 11.64 6.32
N SER A 114 -21.60 12.82 5.72
CA SER A 114 -22.59 13.29 4.76
C SER A 114 -24.02 13.00 5.27
N ARG A 115 -24.85 12.33 4.45
CA ARG A 115 -26.23 11.93 4.83
C ARG A 115 -26.32 10.53 5.45
N LYS A 116 -25.18 9.88 5.74
CA LYS A 116 -25.19 8.49 6.24
C LYS A 116 -25.55 8.45 7.72
N TRP A 117 -26.12 7.33 8.13
CA TRP A 117 -26.64 7.17 9.47
C TRP A 117 -25.50 6.96 10.46
N GLU A 118 -25.35 7.85 11.44
CA GLU A 118 -24.19 7.88 12.34
C GLU A 118 -23.96 6.53 13.05
N LYS A 119 -25.04 5.84 13.45
CA LYS A 119 -24.93 4.52 14.08
C LYS A 119 -24.18 3.52 13.18
N LYS A 120 -24.48 3.50 11.88
CA LYS A 120 -23.81 2.64 10.92
C LYS A 120 -22.34 3.03 10.76
N ILE A 121 -22.05 4.33 10.70
CA ILE A 121 -20.68 4.82 10.60
C ILE A 121 -19.85 4.39 11.82
N MET A 122 -20.42 4.47 13.02
CA MET A 122 -19.77 4.01 14.24
C MET A 122 -19.46 2.50 14.21
N GLU A 123 -20.35 1.69 13.65
CA GLU A 123 -20.12 0.26 13.43
C GLU A 123 -18.99 0.04 12.41
N ASP A 124 -19.00 0.78 11.29
CA ASP A 124 -18.02 0.65 10.22
C ASP A 124 -16.61 1.08 10.68
N ILE A 125 -16.47 2.27 11.28
CA ILE A 125 -15.16 2.74 11.80
C ILE A 125 -14.65 1.80 12.90
N GLY A 126 -15.55 1.29 13.75
CA GLY A 126 -15.22 0.34 14.81
C GLY A 126 -14.69 -0.99 14.26
N ALA A 127 -15.25 -1.49 13.16
CA ALA A 127 -14.78 -2.70 12.48
C ALA A 127 -13.32 -2.57 11.97
N TYR A 128 -12.90 -1.35 11.65
CA TYR A 128 -11.52 -1.03 11.22
C TYR A 128 -10.61 -0.56 12.36
N GLY A 129 -11.05 -0.65 13.62
CA GLY A 129 -10.23 -0.31 14.79
C GLY A 129 -10.15 1.19 15.08
N TYR A 130 -11.19 1.94 14.71
CA TYR A 130 -11.31 3.37 14.98
C TYR A 130 -12.44 3.67 15.97
N GLN A 131 -12.32 4.80 16.65
CA GLN A 131 -13.32 5.31 17.58
C GLN A 131 -13.57 6.80 17.37
N LYS A 132 -14.80 7.22 17.59
CA LYS A 132 -15.16 8.63 17.60
C LYS A 132 -14.77 9.26 18.93
N VAL A 133 -14.06 10.38 18.87
CA VAL A 133 -13.70 11.22 20.01
C VAL A 133 -14.78 12.27 20.29
N GLY A 134 -15.34 12.85 19.23
CA GLY A 134 -16.31 13.94 19.37
C GLY A 134 -16.87 14.43 18.05
N TYR A 135 -17.37 15.66 18.08
CA TYR A 135 -17.85 16.40 16.92
C TYR A 135 -17.03 17.67 16.78
N VAL A 136 -16.75 18.05 15.54
CA VAL A 136 -16.12 19.33 15.21
C VAL A 136 -17.02 20.03 14.20
N GLU A 137 -17.24 21.33 14.42
CA GLU A 137 -18.00 22.17 13.49
C GLU A 137 -17.02 22.91 12.58
N ILE A 138 -17.12 22.65 11.29
CA ILE A 138 -16.22 23.18 10.27
C ILE A 138 -17.06 23.60 9.08
N PHE A 139 -16.86 24.82 8.57
CA PHE A 139 -17.60 25.35 7.41
C PHE A 139 -19.13 25.24 7.53
N GLU A 140 -19.69 25.44 8.73
CA GLU A 140 -21.13 25.28 9.04
C GLU A 140 -21.66 23.83 8.96
N GLU A 141 -20.77 22.84 8.86
CA GLU A 141 -21.10 21.42 8.90
C GLU A 141 -20.51 20.72 10.14
N VAL A 142 -21.24 19.73 10.66
CA VAL A 142 -20.82 18.94 11.83
C VAL A 142 -20.19 17.64 11.34
N VAL A 143 -18.87 17.55 11.49
CA VAL A 143 -18.07 16.37 11.16
C VAL A 143 -17.68 15.57 12.40
N LEU A 144 -17.32 14.31 12.20
CA LEU A 144 -16.89 13.43 13.28
C LEU A 144 -15.39 13.52 13.47
N HIS A 145 -14.94 13.70 14.71
CA HIS A 145 -13.53 13.57 15.05
C HIS A 145 -13.24 12.11 15.41
N VAL A 146 -12.34 11.47 14.67
CA VAL A 146 -12.06 10.05 14.75
C VAL A 146 -10.58 9.81 15.06
N THR A 147 -10.30 8.88 15.97
CA THR A 147 -8.96 8.41 16.30
C THR A 147 -8.87 6.90 16.24
N ARG A 148 -7.67 6.37 16.04
CA ARG A 148 -7.42 4.93 16.15
C ARG A 148 -7.66 4.46 17.58
N ALA A 149 -8.39 3.36 17.73
CA ALA A 149 -8.58 2.72 19.02
C ALA A 149 -7.26 2.07 19.45
N THR A 150 -6.73 2.51 20.59
CA THR A 150 -5.48 2.01 21.18
C THR A 150 -5.71 0.73 21.97
#